data_AF-A0A945HGN9-F1
#
_entry.id   AF-A0A945HGN9-F1
#
_cell.length_a   1.000
_cell.length_b   1.000
_cell.length_c   1.000
_cell.angle_alpha   90.00
_cell.angle_beta   90.00
_cell.angle_gamma   90.00
#
_symmetry.space_group_name_H-M   'P 1'
#
loop_
_entity.id
_entity.type
_entity.pdbx_description
1 polymer ?
#
loop_
_entity_poly.entity_id
_entity_poly.type
_entity_poly.pdbx_seq_one_letter_code
_entity_poly.pdbx_strand_id
1 'polypeptide(L)'
;EVGSIMNYVDLYIGVDTGFTQLMSSYNKPMIILYYPNMSSYKFRPVNHPKLCLMEADKQSHLGSNKINLMSTIKPKEVFDKITTLLK
;
A
#
# COMPACT_ATOMS: atom_id res chain seq x y z
N GLU A 1 -14.29 -12.27 -12.21
CA GLU A 1 -13.27 -13.23 -11.74
C GLU A 1 -12.36 -12.64 -10.67
N VAL A 2 -11.54 -11.63 -10.97
CA VAL A 2 -10.56 -11.05 -10.01
C VAL A 2 -11.17 -10.56 -8.70
N GLY A 3 -12.28 -9.80 -8.74
CA GLY A 3 -12.95 -9.33 -7.52
C GLY A 3 -13.47 -10.46 -6.63
N SER A 4 -13.89 -11.59 -7.20
CA SER A 4 -14.32 -12.76 -6.43
C SER A 4 -13.15 -13.35 -5.64
N ILE A 5 -11.96 -13.46 -6.25
CA ILE A 5 -10.75 -13.96 -5.59
C ILE A 5 -10.30 -13.01 -4.46
N MET A 6 -10.41 -11.70 -4.67
CA MET A 6 -10.07 -10.69 -3.66
C MET A 6 -10.87 -10.82 -2.35
N ASN A 7 -12.07 -11.39 -2.39
CA ASN A 7 -12.84 -11.63 -1.15
C ASN A 7 -12.25 -12.76 -0.28
N TYR A 8 -11.43 -13.63 -0.87
CA TYR A 8 -10.83 -14.78 -0.17
C TYR A 8 -9.41 -14.51 0.33
N VAL A 9 -8.84 -13.32 0.09
CA VAL A 9 -7.55 -12.98 0.68
C VAL A 9 -7.71 -12.52 2.14
N ASP A 10 -6.70 -12.82 2.96
CA ASP A 10 -6.63 -12.37 4.35
C ASP A 10 -5.94 -11.00 4.48
N LEU A 11 -5.16 -10.61 3.46
CA LEU A 11 -4.42 -9.35 3.41
C LEU A 11 -4.17 -8.99 1.94
N TYR A 12 -4.30 -7.71 1.61
CA TYR A 12 -3.85 -7.15 0.33
C TYR A 12 -2.65 -6.23 0.54
N ILE A 13 -1.60 -6.43 -0.27
CA ILE A 13 -0.44 -5.53 -0.35
C ILE A 13 -0.36 -5.04 -1.80
N GLY A 14 -0.40 -3.73 -2.00
CA GLY A 14 -0.45 -3.17 -3.35
C GLY A 14 0.11 -1.77 -3.43
N VAL A 15 0.06 -1.22 -4.64
CA VAL A 15 0.42 0.17 -4.97
C VAL A 15 -0.84 0.92 -5.42
N ASP A 16 -0.78 2.23 -5.50
CA ASP A 16 -1.95 3.03 -5.90
C ASP A 16 -2.38 2.74 -7.35
N THR A 17 -3.46 1.97 -7.48
CA THR A 17 -4.04 1.50 -8.75
C THR A 17 -5.55 1.30 -8.57
N GLY A 18 -6.26 1.09 -9.69
CA GLY A 18 -7.68 0.73 -9.64
C GLY A 18 -7.97 -0.52 -8.80
N PHE A 19 -7.04 -1.48 -8.73
CA PHE A 19 -7.19 -2.66 -7.87
C PHE A 19 -7.12 -2.34 -6.37
N THR A 20 -6.32 -1.35 -5.97
CA THR A 20 -6.32 -0.85 -4.58
C THR A 20 -7.68 -0.26 -4.23
N GLN A 21 -8.29 0.52 -5.13
CA GLN A 21 -9.62 1.07 -4.89
C GLN A 21 -10.70 -0.03 -4.87
N LEU A 22 -10.62 -0.99 -5.80
CA LEU A 22 -11.51 -2.16 -5.80
C LEU A 22 -11.38 -2.97 -4.51
N MET A 23 -10.15 -3.26 -4.08
CA MET A 23 -9.88 -4.04 -2.86
C MET A 23 -10.44 -3.34 -1.62
N SER A 24 -10.44 -2.01 -1.58
CA SER A 24 -10.97 -1.26 -0.45
C SER A 24 -12.48 -1.41 -0.23
N SER A 25 -13.22 -1.86 -1.24
CA SER A 25 -14.63 -2.22 -1.09
C SER A 25 -14.84 -3.49 -0.25
N TYR A 26 -13.79 -4.30 -0.10
CA TYR A 26 -13.80 -5.47 0.76
C TYR A 26 -13.30 -5.10 2.16
N ASN A 27 -13.95 -5.64 3.19
CA ASN A 27 -13.57 -5.41 4.58
C ASN A 27 -12.37 -6.28 4.99
N LYS A 28 -11.25 -6.16 4.26
CA LYS A 28 -10.03 -6.95 4.46
C LYS A 28 -8.86 -6.04 4.82
N PRO A 29 -7.90 -6.48 5.64
CA PRO A 29 -6.67 -5.73 5.89
C PRO A 29 -5.92 -5.35 4.59
N MET A 30 -5.41 -4.12 4.53
CA MET A 30 -4.68 -3.60 3.37
C MET A 30 -3.43 -2.81 3.76
N ILE A 31 -2.33 -3.05 3.03
CA ILE A 31 -1.11 -2.23 3.08
C ILE A 31 -0.86 -1.64 1.70
N ILE A 32 -0.90 -0.32 1.57
CA ILE A 32 -0.70 0.37 0.30
C ILE A 32 0.62 1.15 0.30
N LEU A 33 1.44 0.87 -0.71
CA LEU A 33 2.75 1.46 -0.91
C LEU A 33 2.67 2.58 -1.94
N TYR A 34 3.08 3.79 -1.55
CA TYR A 34 3.02 4.98 -2.38
C TYR A 34 4.41 5.43 -2.83
N TYR A 35 4.45 5.84 -4.10
CA TYR A 35 5.57 6.52 -4.70
C TYR A 35 5.86 7.84 -3.97
N PRO A 36 7.13 8.25 -3.80
CA PRO A 36 7.49 9.39 -2.97
C PRO A 36 6.75 10.66 -3.40
N ASN A 37 6.56 10.91 -4.70
CA ASN A 37 5.88 12.12 -5.19
C ASN A 37 4.34 12.04 -5.18
N MET A 38 3.76 10.98 -4.63
CA MET A 38 2.32 10.77 -4.56
C MET A 38 1.84 10.87 -3.12
N SER A 39 0.94 11.81 -2.84
CA SER A 39 0.38 11.95 -1.50
C SER A 39 -0.61 10.83 -1.23
N SER A 40 -0.29 9.93 -0.28
CA SER A 40 -1.21 8.88 0.14
C SER A 40 -2.51 9.47 0.68
N TYR A 41 -2.48 10.65 1.29
CA TYR A 41 -3.68 11.32 1.81
C TYR A 41 -4.70 11.67 0.71
N LYS A 42 -4.23 11.99 -0.50
CA LYS A 42 -5.09 12.40 -1.62
C LYS A 42 -5.72 11.20 -2.35
N PHE A 43 -5.00 10.09 -2.44
CA PHE A 43 -5.39 8.95 -3.28
C PHE A 43 -5.72 7.68 -2.49
N ARG A 44 -5.58 7.69 -1.16
CA ARG A 44 -5.96 6.55 -0.33
C ARG A 44 -7.43 6.19 -0.48
N PRO A 45 -7.74 4.90 -0.29
CA PRO A 45 -9.10 4.48 -0.04
C PRO A 45 -9.75 5.27 1.11
N VAL A 46 -11.00 5.67 0.91
CA VAL A 46 -11.76 6.46 1.87
C VAL A 46 -12.44 5.53 2.88
N ASN A 47 -12.33 5.84 4.17
CA ASN A 47 -13.05 5.18 5.26
C ASN A 47 -12.83 3.66 5.41
N HIS A 48 -11.67 3.14 4.99
CA HIS A 48 -11.38 1.72 5.17
C HIS A 48 -10.77 1.44 6.57
N PRO A 49 -11.42 0.62 7.43
CA PRO A 49 -11.04 0.47 8.84
C PRO A 49 -9.68 -0.19 9.10
N LYS A 50 -9.17 -0.99 8.15
CA LYS A 50 -7.92 -1.78 8.31
C LYS A 50 -6.88 -1.41 7.26
N LEU A 51 -6.63 -0.11 7.12
CA LEU A 51 -5.76 0.46 6.11
C LEU A 51 -4.42 0.95 6.71
N CYS A 52 -3.32 0.43 6.19
CA CYS A 52 -1.98 0.93 6.44
C CYS A 52 -1.41 1.57 5.16
N LEU A 53 -0.87 2.78 5.28
CA LEU A 53 -0.26 3.52 4.17
C LEU A 53 1.23 3.64 4.44
N MET A 54 2.05 3.35 3.43
CA MET A 54 3.49 3.53 3.48
C MET A 54 3.91 4.39 2.30
N GLU A 55 4.55 5.52 2.56
CA GLU A 55 5.11 6.39 1.53
C GLU A 55 6.62 6.16 1.46
N ALA A 56 7.14 6.06 0.25
CA ALA A 56 8.57 6.09 0.04
C ALA A 56 9.14 7.48 0.35
N ASP A 57 10.38 7.53 0.86
CA ASP A 57 10.99 8.78 1.28
C ASP A 57 11.41 9.63 0.07
N LYS A 58 10.87 10.84 -0.01
CA LYS A 58 11.20 11.84 -1.03
C LYS A 58 12.66 12.27 -0.96
N GLN A 59 13.23 12.44 0.24
CA GLN A 59 14.54 13.06 0.42
C GLN A 59 15.67 12.13 -0.02
N SER A 60 15.53 10.83 0.27
CA SER A 60 16.42 9.76 -0.19
C SER A 60 16.47 9.58 -1.72
N HIS A 61 15.66 10.33 -2.48
CA HIS A 61 15.53 10.21 -3.93
C HIS A 61 15.76 11.52 -4.71
N LEU A 62 16.28 12.57 -4.06
CA LEU A 62 16.81 13.73 -4.77
C LEU A 62 18.04 13.30 -5.62
N GLY A 63 17.80 12.93 -6.88
CA GLY A 63 18.84 12.52 -7.83
C GLY A 63 18.92 11.02 -8.14
N SER A 64 17.98 10.20 -7.64
CA SER A 64 17.98 8.76 -7.93
C SER A 64 17.37 8.43 -9.30
N ASN A 65 17.85 7.35 -9.93
CA ASN A 65 17.28 6.82 -11.17
C ASN A 65 15.81 6.44 -10.96
N LYS A 66 14.94 6.70 -11.95
CA LYS A 66 13.47 6.53 -11.87
C LYS A 66 13.00 5.14 -11.41
N ILE A 67 13.88 4.15 -11.50
CA ILE A 67 13.62 2.74 -11.19
C ILE A 67 13.62 2.48 -9.67
N ASN A 68 14.34 3.28 -8.86
CA ASN A 68 14.60 2.96 -7.45
C ASN A 68 13.74 3.72 -6.45
N LEU A 69 12.71 4.45 -6.89
CA LEU A 69 11.98 5.38 -6.02
C LEU A 69 11.08 4.74 -4.96
N MET A 70 10.78 3.45 -5.08
CA MET A 70 10.07 2.70 -4.04
C MET A 70 11.02 1.96 -3.09
N SER A 71 12.34 1.96 -3.39
CA SER A 71 13.32 1.11 -2.71
C SER A 71 13.63 1.54 -1.27
N THR A 72 13.20 2.73 -0.86
CA THR A 72 13.28 3.17 0.52
C THR A 72 12.34 2.39 1.42
N ILE A 73 11.20 1.93 0.89
CA ILE A 73 10.29 1.04 1.64
C ILE A 73 10.96 -0.32 1.73
N LYS A 74 11.41 -0.70 2.92
CA LYS A 74 12.11 -1.96 3.11
C LYS A 74 11.12 -3.10 3.33
N PRO A 75 11.36 -4.30 2.79
CA PRO A 75 10.49 -5.46 3.04
C PRO A 75 10.26 -5.71 4.54
N LYS A 76 11.31 -5.53 5.37
CA LYS A 76 11.20 -5.67 6.83
C LYS A 76 10.14 -4.75 7.42
N GLU A 77 10.10 -3.48 7.02
CA GLU A 77 9.11 -2.52 7.51
C GLU A 77 7.70 -2.93 7.10
N VAL A 78 7.54 -3.48 5.88
CA VAL A 78 6.25 -4.04 5.43
C VAL A 78 5.85 -5.22 6.31
N PHE A 79 6.75 -6.17 6.59
CA PHE A 79 6.46 -7.32 7.47
C PHE A 79 6.12 -6.92 8.90
N ASP A 80 6.77 -5.90 9.46
CA ASP A 80 6.46 -5.37 10.79
C ASP A 80 5.02 -4.79 10.82
N LYS A 81 4.60 -4.10 9.75
CA LYS A 81 3.23 -3.60 9.59
C LYS A 81 2.21 -4.74 9.43
N ILE A 82 2.52 -5.78 8.65
CA ILE A 82 1.68 -6.97 8.52
C ILE A 82 1.39 -7.58 9.90
N THR A 83 2.45 -7.78 10.68
CA THR A 83 2.37 -8.39 12.01
C THR A 83 1.56 -7.53 12.99
N THR A 84 1.51 -6.21 12.80
CA THR A 84 0.69 -5.31 13.61
C THR A 84 -0.77 -5.32 13.17
N LEU A 85 -1.03 -5.39 11.85
CA LEU A 85 -2.36 -5.30 11.26
C LEU A 85 -3.17 -6.60 11.38
N LEU A 86 -2.50 -7.75 11.46
CA LEU A 86 -3.11 -9.08 11.57
C LEU A 86 -3.18 -9.64 13.00
N LYS A 87 -2.71 -8.87 14.00
CA LYS A 87 -2.97 -9.16 15.42
C LYS A 87 -4.40 -8.78 15.78
#